data_AF-A0A3B9TY53-F1
#
_entry.id   AF-A0A3B9TY53-F1
#
_cell.length_a   1.000
_cell.length_b   1.000
_cell.length_c   1.000
_cell.angle_alpha   90.00
_cell.angle_beta   90.00
_cell.angle_gamma   90.00
#
_symmetry.space_group_name_H-M   'P 1'
#
loop_
_entity.id
_entity.type
_entity.pdbx_description
1 polymer ?
#
loop_
_entity_poly.entity_id
_entity_poly.type
_entity_poly.pdbx_seq_one_letter_code
_entity_poly.pdbx_strand_id
1 'polypeptide(L)'
;MVFFLGMALGQLVVGPLSDAYGRKRVIIWGYALFIAGCGLSMLAGDWWLMVAARFLQGLGAAGPRVVSVAIVRDEYKGRAMARIMSIIMAIFILAPIIAPLMGQGLIYLGGWRATFAGLILVA
;
A
#
# COMPACT_ATOMS: atom_id res chain seq x y z
N MET A 1 -4.47 -3.32 13.36
CA MET A 1 -5.51 -2.26 13.45
C MET A 1 -4.99 -0.89 13.03
N VAL A 2 -3.89 -0.40 13.63
CA VAL A 2 -3.35 0.95 13.37
C VAL A 2 -3.00 1.21 11.91
N PHE A 3 -2.47 0.21 11.19
CA PHE A 3 -2.24 0.30 9.74
C PHE A 3 -3.52 0.62 8.95
N PHE A 4 -4.62 -0.09 9.23
CA PHE A 4 -5.89 0.15 8.56
C PHE A 4 -6.49 1.50 8.94
N LEU A 5 -6.26 1.98 10.17
CA LEU A 5 -6.65 3.32 10.58
C LEU A 5 -5.89 4.39 9.78
N GLY A 6 -4.57 4.26 9.66
CA GLY A 6 -3.76 5.15 8.82
C GLY A 6 -4.21 5.12 7.37
N MET A 7 -4.50 3.94 6.82
CA MET A 7 -5.01 3.80 5.46
C MET A 7 -6.36 4.51 5.30
N ALA A 8 -7.33 4.26 6.19
CA ALA A 8 -8.65 4.87 6.10
C ALA A 8 -8.57 6.41 6.09
N LEU A 9 -7.74 6.99 6.96
CA LEU A 9 -7.51 8.44 7.00
C LEU A 9 -6.81 8.93 5.74
N GLY A 10 -5.78 8.21 5.28
CA GLY A 10 -5.08 8.54 4.04
C GLY A 10 -5.99 8.55 2.83
N GLN A 11 -6.93 7.61 2.74
CA GLN A 11 -7.86 7.52 1.61
C GLN A 11 -8.74 8.75 1.43
N LEU A 12 -9.13 9.42 2.52
CA LEU A 12 -9.91 10.65 2.48
C LEU A 12 -9.14 11.82 1.85
N VAL A 13 -7.83 11.84 2.07
CA VAL A 13 -6.96 12.96 1.73
C VAL A 13 -6.31 12.77 0.35
N VAL A 14 -6.03 11.51 -0.02
CA VAL A 14 -5.37 11.15 -1.30
C VAL A 14 -6.18 11.55 -2.53
N GLY A 15 -7.52 11.51 -2.48
CA GLY A 15 -8.37 11.91 -3.60
C GLY A 15 -8.12 13.36 -4.02
N PRO A 16 -8.43 14.35 -3.15
CA PRO A 16 -8.15 15.76 -3.42
C PRO A 16 -6.69 16.06 -3.77
N LEU A 17 -5.73 15.41 -3.09
CA LEU A 17 -4.31 15.58 -3.41
C LEU A 17 -3.96 15.08 -4.82
N SER A 18 -4.53 13.95 -5.23
CA SER A 18 -4.28 13.36 -6.54
C SER A 18 -4.81 14.24 -7.67
N ASP A 19 -5.95 14.90 -7.44
CA ASP A 19 -6.53 15.82 -8.41
C ASP A 19 -5.76 17.14 -8.48
N ALA A 20 -5.25 17.65 -7.35
CA ALA A 20 -4.49 18.90 -7.29
C ALA A 20 -3.03 18.78 -7.78
N TYR A 21 -2.31 17.74 -7.37
CA TYR A 21 -0.87 17.58 -7.63
C TYR A 21 -0.56 16.60 -8.76
N GLY A 22 -1.58 15.90 -9.26
CA GLY A 22 -1.45 14.89 -10.30
C GLY A 22 -1.17 13.49 -9.76
N ARG A 23 -1.76 12.52 -10.46
CA ARG A 23 -1.85 11.11 -10.07
C ARG A 23 -0.51 10.44 -9.81
N LYS A 24 0.45 10.62 -10.74
CA LYS A 24 1.79 10.02 -10.65
C LYS A 24 2.56 10.50 -9.41
N ARG A 25 2.50 11.80 -9.10
CA ARG A 25 3.23 12.38 -7.96
C ARG A 25 2.70 11.84 -6.65
N VAL A 26 1.37 11.77 -6.50
CA VAL A 26 0.74 11.27 -5.28
C VAL A 26 0.99 9.77 -5.06
N ILE A 27 1.03 8.96 -6.13
CA ILE A 27 1.45 7.55 -6.02
C ILE A 27 2.88 7.43 -5.48
N ILE A 28 3.82 8.20 -6.05
CA ILE A 28 5.24 8.18 -5.63
C ILE A 28 5.37 8.61 -4.17
N TRP A 29 4.64 9.65 -3.75
CA TRP A 29 4.66 10.12 -2.36
C TRP A 29 4.08 9.06 -1.41
N GLY A 30 3.01 8.37 -1.82
CA GLY A 30 2.44 7.26 -1.08
C GLY A 30 3.44 6.12 -0.88
N TYR A 31 4.13 5.70 -1.95
CA TYR A 31 5.18 4.68 -1.86
C TYR A 31 6.36 5.12 -1.01
N ALA A 32 6.83 6.36 -1.16
CA ALA A 32 7.90 6.89 -0.33
C ALA A 32 7.54 6.85 1.16
N LEU A 33 6.31 7.23 1.51
CA LEU A 33 5.80 7.18 2.89
C LEU A 33 5.67 5.74 3.40
N PHE A 34 5.20 4.83 2.54
CA PHE A 34 5.10 3.40 2.85
C PHE A 34 6.47 2.79 3.13
N ILE A 35 7.44 3.01 2.24
CA ILE A 35 8.83 2.54 2.37
C ILE A 35 9.48 3.10 3.64
N ALA A 36 9.30 4.39 3.93
CA ALA A 36 9.78 5.00 5.16
C ALA A 36 9.17 4.33 6.40
N GLY A 37 7.86 4.08 6.42
CA GLY A 37 7.20 3.36 7.50
C GLY A 37 7.66 1.90 7.64
N CYS A 38 8.05 1.24 6.55
CA CYS A 38 8.68 -0.09 6.58
C CYS A 38 10.08 -0.02 7.19
N GLY A 39 10.90 0.94 6.80
CA GLY A 39 12.23 1.17 7.38
C GLY A 39 12.17 1.43 8.89
N LEU A 40 11.28 2.33 9.33
CA LEU A 40 11.06 2.61 10.75
C LEU A 40 10.58 1.38 11.52
N SER A 41 9.74 0.55 10.88
CA SER A 41 9.28 -0.70 11.49
C SER A 41 10.41 -1.71 11.70
N MET A 42 11.37 -1.79 10.77
CA MET A 42 12.54 -2.66 10.92
C MET A 42 13.43 -2.19 12.07
N LEU A 43 13.54 -0.89 12.29
CA LEU A 43 14.37 -0.31 13.34
C LEU A 43 13.67 -0.23 14.71
N ALA A 44 12.39 -0.58 14.79
CA ALA A 44 11.63 -0.44 16.02
C ALA A 44 12.20 -1.33 17.14
N GLY A 45 12.66 -0.69 18.21
CA GLY A 45 13.02 -1.32 19.49
C GLY A 45 11.87 -1.34 20.49
N ASP A 46 10.91 -0.42 20.34
CA ASP A 46 9.83 -0.20 21.30
C ASP A 46 8.45 -0.20 20.64
N TRP A 47 7.42 -0.47 21.45
CA TRP A 47 6.03 -0.56 21.03
C TRP A 47 5.53 0.70 20.32
N TRP A 48 5.82 1.89 20.87
CA TRP A 48 5.33 3.15 20.33
C TRP A 48 5.86 3.46 18.94
N LEU A 49 7.14 3.18 18.70
CA LEU A 49 7.76 3.38 17.39
C LEU A 49 7.15 2.43 16.35
N MET A 50 6.93 1.16 16.72
CA MET A 50 6.25 0.19 15.86
C MET A 50 4.83 0.66 15.48
N VAL A 51 4.06 1.18 16.45
CA VAL A 51 2.70 1.70 16.22
C VAL A 51 2.71 2.91 15.28
N ALA A 52 3.58 3.89 15.53
CA ALA A 52 3.71 5.07 14.67
C ALA A 52 4.16 4.70 13.25
N ALA A 53 5.13 3.79 13.13
CA ALA A 53 5.61 3.30 11.83
C ALA A 53 4.51 2.56 11.05
N ARG A 54 3.67 1.77 11.72
CA ARG A 54 2.49 1.11 11.11
C ARG A 54 1.45 2.10 10.63
N PHE A 55 1.20 3.15 11.40
CA PHE A 55 0.27 4.21 11.01
C PHE A 55 0.77 4.92 9.73
N LEU A 56 2.06 5.25 9.69
CA LEU A 56 2.72 5.88 8.54
C LEU A 56 2.66 5.00 7.29
N GLN A 57 2.95 3.71 7.45
CA GLN A 57 2.77 2.71 6.39
C GLN A 57 1.33 2.71 5.85
N GLY A 58 0.34 2.72 6.76
CA GLY A 58 -1.08 2.78 6.39
C GLY A 58 -1.41 4.00 5.54
N LEU A 59 -0.95 5.18 5.96
CA LEU A 59 -1.13 6.43 5.22
C LEU A 59 -0.51 6.34 3.81
N GLY A 60 0.72 5.83 3.70
CA GLY A 60 1.40 5.66 2.41
C GLY A 60 0.68 4.70 1.47
N ALA A 61 0.16 3.59 2.01
CA ALA A 61 -0.56 2.59 1.23
C ALA A 61 -1.89 3.09 0.64
N ALA A 62 -2.47 4.17 1.17
CA ALA A 62 -3.70 4.76 0.64
C ALA A 62 -3.51 5.36 -0.77
N GLY A 63 -2.32 5.93 -1.05
CA GLY A 63 -1.96 6.56 -2.32
C GLY A 63 -2.19 5.65 -3.54
N PRO A 64 -1.39 4.58 -3.69
CA PRO A 64 -1.51 3.64 -4.80
C PRO A 64 -2.90 3.01 -4.89
N ARG A 65 -3.54 2.72 -3.73
CA ARG A 65 -4.86 2.08 -3.68
C ARG A 65 -5.95 2.95 -4.32
N VAL A 66 -6.03 4.23 -3.96
CA VAL A 66 -7.08 5.13 -4.46
C VAL A 66 -6.78 5.58 -5.88
N VAL A 67 -5.53 5.98 -6.14
CA VAL A 67 -5.16 6.58 -7.42
C VAL A 67 -5.18 5.56 -8.56
N SER A 68 -4.79 4.29 -8.33
CA SER A 68 -4.81 3.27 -9.40
C SER A 68 -6.22 3.01 -9.93
N VAL A 69 -7.21 2.93 -9.03
CA VAL A 69 -8.63 2.75 -9.43
C VAL A 69 -9.14 3.99 -10.14
N ALA A 70 -8.75 5.18 -9.69
CA ALA A 70 -9.08 6.42 -10.36
C ALA A 70 -8.50 6.46 -11.78
N ILE A 71 -7.21 6.14 -11.98
CA ILE A 71 -6.56 6.17 -13.31
C ILE A 71 -7.33 5.33 -14.32
N VAL A 72 -7.73 4.11 -13.93
CA VAL A 72 -8.51 3.24 -14.82
C VAL A 72 -9.86 3.87 -15.17
N ARG A 73 -10.49 4.58 -14.23
CA ARG A 73 -11.77 5.26 -14.46
C ARG A 73 -11.67 6.48 -15.36
N ASP A 74 -10.53 7.14 -15.35
CA ASP A 74 -10.27 8.30 -16.18
C ASP A 74 -9.90 7.90 -17.62
N GLU A 75 -9.07 6.86 -17.77
CA GLU A 75 -8.51 6.44 -19.05
C GLU A 75 -9.46 5.57 -19.88
N TYR A 76 -10.33 4.78 -19.23
CA TYR A 76 -11.15 3.78 -19.93
C TYR A 76 -12.66 3.95 -19.70
N LYS A 77 -13.45 3.58 -20.72
CA LYS A 77 -14.93 3.64 -20.68
C LYS A 77 -15.56 2.34 -21.21
N GLY A 78 -16.81 2.10 -20.82
CA GLY A 78 -17.61 0.97 -21.30
C GLY A 78 -16.98 -0.40 -21.06
N ARG A 79 -16.93 -1.24 -22.09
CA ARG A 79 -16.42 -2.63 -21.99
C ARG A 79 -14.94 -2.71 -21.61
N ALA A 80 -14.12 -1.74 -22.03
CA ALA A 80 -12.68 -1.72 -21.72
C ALA A 80 -12.44 -1.50 -20.21
N MET A 81 -13.15 -0.53 -19.62
CA MET A 81 -13.16 -0.29 -18.17
C MET A 81 -13.53 -1.57 -17.42
N ALA A 82 -14.66 -2.20 -17.79
CA ALA A 82 -15.14 -3.40 -17.11
C ALA A 82 -14.08 -4.51 -17.13
N ARG A 83 -13.43 -4.75 -18.27
CA ARG A 83 -12.36 -5.75 -18.41
C ARG A 83 -11.18 -5.47 -17.48
N ILE A 84 -10.67 -4.24 -17.46
CA ILE A 84 -9.51 -3.88 -16.63
C ILE A 84 -9.86 -3.96 -15.14
N MET A 85 -11.03 -3.45 -14.76
CA MET A 85 -11.54 -3.56 -13.40
C MET A 85 -11.69 -5.02 -12.96
N SER A 86 -12.18 -5.91 -13.82
CA SER A 86 -12.26 -7.35 -13.52
C SER A 86 -10.88 -7.96 -13.29
N ILE A 87 -9.87 -7.60 -14.08
CA ILE A 87 -8.50 -8.07 -13.87
C ILE A 87 -7.95 -7.58 -12.53
N ILE A 88 -8.14 -6.29 -12.21
CA ILE A 88 -7.72 -5.72 -10.92
C ILE A 88 -8.39 -6.45 -9.76
N MET A 89 -9.69 -6.72 -9.86
CA MET A 89 -10.43 -7.45 -8.82
C MET A 89 -9.97 -8.90 -8.69
N ALA A 90 -9.67 -9.59 -9.80
CA ALA A 90 -9.10 -10.93 -9.77
C ALA A 90 -7.76 -10.96 -9.03
N ILE A 91 -6.86 -10.00 -9.34
CA ILE A 91 -5.58 -9.85 -8.64
C ILE A 91 -5.81 -9.54 -7.16
N PHE A 92 -6.75 -8.65 -6.83
CA PHE A 92 -7.06 -8.29 -5.45
C PHE A 92 -7.61 -9.46 -4.62
N ILE A 93 -8.33 -10.40 -5.25
CA ILE A 93 -8.81 -11.63 -4.60
C ILE A 93 -7.66 -12.64 -4.43
N LEU A 94 -6.76 -12.76 -5.41
CA LEU A 94 -5.65 -13.70 -5.37
C LEU A 94 -4.53 -13.25 -4.42
N ALA A 95 -4.26 -11.95 -4.32
CA ALA A 95 -3.13 -11.43 -3.56
C ALA A 95 -3.15 -11.84 -2.06
N PRO A 96 -4.28 -11.78 -1.32
CA PRO A 96 -4.36 -12.25 0.07
C PRO A 96 -4.14 -13.75 0.26
N ILE A 97 -4.25 -14.56 -0.80
CA ILE A 97 -3.97 -16.00 -0.75
C ILE A 97 -2.46 -16.24 -0.83
N ILE A 98 -1.77 -15.49 -1.69
CA ILE A 98 -0.33 -15.65 -1.94
C ILE A 98 0.50 -14.94 -0.88
N ALA A 99 0.06 -13.76 -0.43
CA ALA A 99 0.82 -12.91 0.48
C ALA A 99 1.21 -13.59 1.82
N PRO A 100 0.33 -14.36 2.51
CA PRO A 100 0.70 -15.07 3.72
C PRO A 100 1.77 -16.13 3.50
N LEU A 101 1.74 -16.82 2.35
CA LEU A 101 2.71 -17.85 2.00
C LEU A 101 4.11 -17.23 1.81
N MET A 102 4.18 -16.10 1.10
CA MET A 102 5.41 -15.32 0.95
C MET A 102 5.88 -14.75 2.29
N GLY A 103 4.95 -14.21 3.09
CA GLY A 103 5.25 -13.66 4.41
C GLY A 103 5.82 -14.71 5.36
N GLN A 104 5.26 -15.92 5.37
CA GLN A 104 5.77 -17.03 6.15
C GLN A 104 7.18 -17.44 5.72
N GLY A 105 7.44 -17.51 4.41
CA GLY A 105 8.79 -17.76 3.88
C GLY A 105 9.81 -16.71 4.35
N LEU A 106 9.46 -15.42 4.30
CA LEU A 106 10.32 -14.34 4.79
C LEU A 106 10.60 -14.47 6.30
N ILE A 107 9.59 -14.84 7.09
CA ILE A 107 9.75 -15.05 8.53
C ILE A 107 10.72 -16.18 8.83
N TYR A 108 10.70 -17.28 8.06
CA TYR A 108 11.67 -18.37 8.23
C TYR A 108 13.10 -17.95 7.89
N LEU A 109 13.29 -17.05 6.92
CA LEU A 109 14.62 -16.63 6.45
C LEU A 109 15.27 -15.59 7.35
N GLY A 110 14.51 -14.66 7.91
CA GLY A 110 15.06 -13.51 8.65
C GLY A 110 14.14 -12.94 9.73
N GLY A 111 13.22 -13.75 10.23
CA GLY A 111 12.25 -13.38 11.25
C GLY A 111 11.27 -12.30 10.79
N TRP A 112 10.61 -11.66 11.75
CA TRP A 112 9.57 -10.67 11.45
C TRP A 112 10.13 -9.43 10.71
N ARG A 113 11.40 -9.06 10.90
CA ARG A 113 12.02 -7.90 10.26
C ARG A 113 12.13 -8.08 8.74
N ALA A 114 12.37 -9.30 8.28
CA ALA A 114 12.44 -9.63 6.85
C ALA A 114 11.12 -9.36 6.11
N THR A 115 9.97 -9.41 6.80
CA THR A 115 8.68 -9.06 6.17
C THR A 115 8.64 -7.61 5.68
N PHE A 116 9.23 -6.67 6.43
CA PHE A 116 9.30 -5.27 6.01
C PHE A 116 10.31 -5.04 4.88
N ALA A 117 11.44 -5.75 4.90
CA ALA A 117 12.39 -5.71 3.80
C ALA A 117 11.75 -6.22 2.49
N GLY A 118 10.99 -7.32 2.57
CA GLY A 118 10.23 -7.83 1.42
C GLY A 118 9.17 -6.85 0.92
N LEU A 119 8.47 -6.16 1.82
CA LEU A 119 7.52 -5.11 1.44
C LEU A 119 8.19 -3.91 0.77
N ILE A 120 9.40 -3.51 1.20
CA ILE A 120 10.17 -2.44 0.54
C ILE A 120 10.61 -2.87 -0.87
N LEU A 121 10.99 -4.13 -1.05
CA LEU A 121 11.43 -4.66 -2.33
C LEU A 121 10.30 -4.65 -3.39
N VAL A 122 9.05 -4.85 -2.96
CA VAL A 122 7.87 -4.95 -3.84
C VAL A 122 7.16 -3.60 -4.03
N ALA A 123 7.46 -2.61 -3.18
CA ALA A 123 6.87 -1.26 -3.22
C ALA A 123 7.43 -0.43 -4.38
#